data_AF-A0A9D3USF7-F1
#
_entry.id   AF-A0A9D3USF7-F1
#
_cell.length_a   1.000
_cell.length_b   1.000
_cell.length_c   1.000
_cell.angle_alpha   90.00
_cell.angle_beta   90.00
_cell.angle_gamma   90.00
#
_symmetry.space_group_name_H-M   'P 1'
#
loop_
_entity.id
_entity.type
_entity.pdbx_description
1 polymer ?
#
loop_
_entity_poly.entity_id
_entity_poly.type
_entity_poly.pdbx_seq_one_letter_code
_entity_poly.pdbx_strand_id
1 'polypeptide(L)'
;MLNLEANREKLFWKQRVRVNWLRMGDRNTSSFHSFAYSQKRINVVRGLEGESGAWVSGEEEMVGLATSYFKDSLLSKPMRSCDLLFVEVQPCISESLNKDLMAEFKVDEVVGAIKAMAPLKASGKDGFLALFYQNFWHVVREEVAKYCLEVLNGQRDLEKVNRKNIFLIPKVPTLENIGQLKPISLCNVIYKVILKVVVNRFQRALSVCIDET
;
A
#
# COMPACT_ATOMS: atom_id res chain seq x y z
N MET A 1 11.02 11.26 -26.86
CA MET A 1 9.69 11.14 -27.53
C MET A 1 9.04 9.76 -27.33
N LEU A 2 9.76 8.65 -27.56
CA LEU A 2 9.23 7.27 -27.44
C LEU A 2 8.62 6.88 -26.07
N ASN A 3 9.15 7.37 -24.95
CA ASN A 3 8.60 7.06 -23.62
C ASN A 3 7.24 7.71 -23.32
N LEU A 4 6.89 8.80 -24.02
CA LEU A 4 5.63 9.51 -23.79
C LEU A 4 4.45 8.79 -24.46
N GLU A 5 4.67 8.26 -25.66
CA GLU A 5 3.67 7.48 -26.40
C GLU A 5 3.41 6.14 -25.74
N ALA A 6 4.46 5.42 -25.32
CA ALA A 6 4.31 4.19 -24.56
C ALA A 6 3.57 4.40 -23.22
N ASN A 7 3.76 5.54 -22.56
CA ASN A 7 3.01 5.88 -21.35
C ASN A 7 1.54 6.21 -21.63
N ARG A 8 1.24 6.94 -22.72
CA ARG A 8 -0.14 7.22 -23.15
C ARG A 8 -0.87 5.93 -23.51
N GLU A 9 -0.22 5.03 -24.21
CA GLU A 9 -0.79 3.74 -24.60
C GLU A 9 -1.05 2.85 -23.38
N LYS A 10 -0.09 2.78 -22.43
CA LYS A 10 -0.28 2.09 -21.14
C LYS A 10 -1.44 2.69 -20.32
N LEU A 11 -1.57 4.01 -20.28
CA LEU A 11 -2.67 4.71 -19.60
C LEU A 11 -4.02 4.40 -20.25
N PHE A 12 -4.07 4.45 -21.58
CA PHE A 12 -5.26 4.12 -22.37
C PHE A 12 -5.70 2.67 -22.14
N TRP A 13 -4.79 1.71 -22.19
CA TRP A 13 -5.10 0.31 -21.94
C TRP A 13 -5.50 0.04 -20.49
N LYS A 14 -4.85 0.69 -19.51
CA LYS A 14 -5.27 0.60 -18.10
C LYS A 14 -6.68 1.15 -17.88
N GLN A 15 -7.02 2.27 -18.52
CA GLN A 15 -8.37 2.84 -18.46
C GLN A 15 -9.39 1.90 -19.14
N ARG A 16 -9.09 1.37 -20.34
CA ARG A 16 -9.97 0.43 -21.04
C ARG A 16 -10.17 -0.88 -20.30
N VAL A 17 -9.11 -1.48 -19.74
CA VAL A 17 -9.23 -2.71 -18.94
C VAL A 17 -10.10 -2.46 -17.72
N ARG A 18 -9.92 -1.32 -17.04
CA ARG A 18 -10.71 -0.95 -15.86
C ARG A 18 -12.17 -0.66 -16.20
N VAL A 19 -12.44 0.07 -17.28
CA VAL A 19 -13.80 0.36 -17.75
C VAL A 19 -14.49 -0.91 -18.24
N ASN A 20 -13.79 -1.78 -18.98
CA ASN A 20 -14.33 -3.07 -19.40
C ASN A 20 -14.60 -3.98 -18.20
N TRP A 21 -13.73 -3.99 -17.19
CA TRP A 21 -13.95 -4.79 -15.99
C TRP A 21 -15.13 -4.27 -15.16
N LEU A 22 -15.29 -2.95 -15.03
CA LEU A 22 -16.48 -2.35 -14.40
C LEU A 22 -17.76 -2.67 -15.19
N ARG A 23 -17.72 -2.57 -16.52
CA ARG A 23 -18.87 -2.84 -17.39
C ARG A 23 -19.25 -4.33 -17.47
N MET A 24 -18.26 -5.22 -17.42
CA MET A 24 -18.45 -6.67 -17.52
C MET A 24 -18.59 -7.35 -16.15
N GLY A 25 -18.12 -6.75 -15.06
CA GLY A 25 -18.29 -7.28 -13.71
C GLY A 25 -19.65 -6.95 -13.10
N ASP A 26 -20.25 -5.83 -13.50
CA ASP A 26 -21.60 -5.43 -13.08
C ASP A 26 -22.70 -6.16 -13.88
N ARG A 27 -22.32 -6.78 -15.01
CA ARG A 27 -23.20 -7.62 -15.82
C ARG A 27 -22.78 -9.07 -15.65
N ASN A 28 -23.72 -9.96 -15.36
CA ASN A 28 -23.52 -11.40 -15.17
C ASN A 28 -23.11 -12.12 -16.49
N THR A 29 -22.00 -11.72 -17.11
CA THR A 29 -21.60 -12.12 -18.47
C THR A 29 -20.73 -13.37 -18.46
N SER A 30 -20.85 -14.21 -19.49
CA SER A 30 -20.01 -15.41 -19.64
C SER A 30 -18.52 -15.10 -19.60
N SER A 31 -18.08 -13.98 -20.21
CA SER A 31 -16.67 -13.58 -20.22
C SER A 31 -16.17 -13.19 -18.82
N PHE A 32 -17.01 -12.57 -17.99
CA PHE A 32 -16.70 -12.30 -16.59
C PHE A 32 -16.57 -13.59 -15.79
N HIS A 33 -17.50 -14.54 -15.96
CA HIS A 33 -17.40 -15.86 -15.32
C HIS A 33 -16.18 -16.64 -15.77
N SER A 34 -15.85 -16.66 -17.05
CA SER A 34 -14.64 -17.31 -17.56
C SER A 34 -13.37 -16.67 -16.99
N PHE A 35 -13.32 -15.34 -16.91
CA PHE A 35 -12.19 -14.62 -16.32
C PHE A 35 -12.10 -14.87 -14.80
N ALA A 36 -13.21 -14.77 -14.06
CA ALA A 36 -13.27 -15.05 -12.63
C ALA A 36 -12.90 -16.51 -12.32
N TYR A 37 -13.34 -17.46 -13.15
CA TYR A 37 -13.00 -18.86 -13.03
C TYR A 37 -11.53 -19.12 -13.33
N SER A 38 -10.98 -18.50 -14.38
CA SER A 38 -9.54 -18.54 -14.67
C SER A 38 -8.72 -17.97 -13.52
N GLN A 39 -9.14 -16.82 -12.97
CA GLN A 39 -8.46 -16.19 -11.85
C GLN A 39 -8.59 -17.02 -10.56
N LYS A 40 -9.75 -17.63 -10.32
CA LYS A 40 -9.96 -18.59 -9.23
C LYS A 40 -9.01 -19.79 -9.36
N ARG A 41 -8.83 -20.33 -10.57
CA ARG A 41 -7.89 -21.43 -10.82
C ARG A 41 -6.44 -21.04 -10.54
N ILE A 42 -6.03 -19.82 -10.88
CA ILE A 42 -4.67 -19.31 -10.65
C ILE A 42 -4.44 -18.93 -9.19
N ASN A 43 -5.47 -18.42 -8.51
CA ASN A 43 -5.37 -17.96 -7.12
C ASN A 43 -5.53 -19.09 -6.08
N VAL A 44 -5.99 -20.27 -6.49
CA VAL A 44 -6.09 -21.43 -5.59
C VAL A 44 -4.69 -22.05 -5.44
N VAL A 45 -4.09 -21.80 -4.28
CA VAL A 45 -2.87 -22.47 -3.86
C VAL A 45 -3.22 -23.90 -3.46
N ARG A 46 -2.76 -24.88 -4.24
CA ARG A 46 -3.01 -26.32 -3.99
C ARG A 46 -1.97 -26.96 -3.08
N GLY A 47 -0.81 -26.33 -3.00
CA GLY A 47 0.29 -26.73 -2.16
C GLY A 47 1.47 -25.79 -2.38
N LEU A 48 2.41 -25.85 -1.45
CA LEU A 48 3.63 -25.05 -1.44
C LEU A 48 4.80 -25.94 -1.03
N GLU A 49 5.94 -25.76 -1.67
CA GLU A 49 7.19 -26.32 -1.18
C GLU A 49 7.69 -25.52 0.05
N GLY A 50 7.93 -26.24 1.14
CA GLY A 50 8.52 -25.70 2.37
C GLY A 50 10.05 -25.54 2.31
N GLU A 51 10.64 -24.95 3.34
CA GLU A 51 12.09 -24.67 3.39
C GLU A 51 12.98 -25.93 3.33
N SER A 52 12.45 -27.08 3.71
CA SER A 52 13.13 -28.38 3.64
C SER A 52 12.99 -29.08 2.27
N GLY A 53 12.32 -28.46 1.29
CA GLY A 53 11.96 -29.09 0.01
C GLY A 53 10.73 -30.00 0.08
N ALA A 54 10.06 -30.08 1.24
CA ALA A 54 8.86 -30.90 1.41
C ALA A 54 7.62 -30.20 0.83
N TRP A 55 6.78 -30.96 0.12
CA TRP A 55 5.51 -30.45 -0.40
C TRP A 55 4.42 -30.43 0.68
N VAL A 56 3.85 -29.26 0.92
CA VAL A 56 2.80 -29.02 1.90
C VAL A 56 1.50 -28.73 1.17
N SER A 57 0.40 -29.38 1.58
CA SER A 57 -0.93 -29.16 0.96
C SER A 57 -2.05 -28.94 1.97
N GLY A 58 -1.81 -29.16 3.26
CA GLY A 58 -2.76 -28.84 4.32
C GLY A 58 -2.90 -27.34 4.51
N GLU A 59 -4.12 -26.85 4.71
CA GLU A 59 -4.40 -25.42 4.88
C GLU A 59 -3.65 -24.83 6.09
N GLU A 60 -3.71 -25.49 7.24
CA GLU A 60 -3.00 -25.05 8.46
C GLU A 60 -1.49 -25.03 8.28
N GLU A 61 -0.94 -26.06 7.63
CA GLU A 61 0.49 -26.17 7.36
C GLU A 61 0.97 -25.09 6.39
N MET A 62 0.20 -24.81 5.33
CA MET A 62 0.48 -23.71 4.39
C MET A 62 0.40 -22.35 5.06
N VAL A 63 -0.57 -22.13 5.96
CA VAL A 63 -0.67 -20.89 6.76
C VAL A 63 0.53 -20.75 7.70
N GLY A 64 0.96 -21.84 8.33
CA GLY A 64 2.16 -21.89 9.18
C GLY A 64 3.41 -21.52 8.42
N LEU A 65 3.65 -22.17 7.27
CA LEU A 65 4.77 -21.90 6.37
C LEU A 65 4.77 -20.45 5.85
N ALA A 66 3.60 -19.96 5.43
CA ALA A 66 3.43 -18.57 5.01
C ALA A 66 3.79 -17.59 6.12
N THR A 67 3.33 -17.89 7.34
CA THR A 67 3.54 -17.04 8.50
C THR A 67 5.01 -16.99 8.90
N SER A 68 5.72 -18.13 8.94
CA SER A 68 7.16 -18.15 9.27
C SER A 68 7.97 -17.41 8.22
N TYR A 69 7.81 -17.78 6.94
CA TYR A 69 8.58 -17.23 5.83
C TYR A 69 8.45 -15.70 5.73
N PHE A 70 7.22 -15.18 5.78
CA PHE A 70 7.00 -13.74 5.69
C PHE A 70 7.29 -13.01 6.99
N LYS A 71 7.17 -13.63 8.18
CA LYS A 71 7.68 -13.00 9.41
C LYS A 71 9.18 -12.79 9.33
N ASP A 72 9.93 -13.81 8.95
CA ASP A 72 11.39 -13.74 8.89
C ASP A 72 11.88 -12.83 7.77
N SER A 73 11.17 -12.79 6.63
CA SER A 73 11.50 -11.89 5.52
C SER A 73 11.09 -10.43 5.77
N LEU A 74 10.01 -10.16 6.51
CA LEU A 74 9.50 -8.80 6.74
C LEU A 74 10.06 -8.16 8.01
N LEU A 75 10.44 -8.96 9.01
CA LEU A 75 11.15 -8.47 10.18
C LEU A 75 12.59 -8.19 9.77
N SER A 76 12.98 -6.91 9.82
CA SER A 76 14.38 -6.52 9.66
C SER A 76 15.21 -7.26 10.71
N LYS A 77 16.21 -8.03 10.28
CA LYS A 77 17.31 -8.44 11.17
C LYS A 77 17.85 -7.16 11.82
N PRO A 78 18.11 -7.12 13.14
CA PRO A 78 18.59 -5.92 13.81
C PRO A 78 19.77 -5.38 13.03
N MET A 79 19.58 -4.17 12.49
CA MET A 79 20.60 -3.49 11.70
C MET A 79 21.76 -3.22 12.65
N ARG A 80 22.95 -3.73 12.34
CA ARG A 80 24.16 -3.33 13.08
C ARG A 80 24.28 -1.81 12.97
N SER A 81 24.65 -1.15 14.07
CA SER A 81 24.70 0.32 14.14
C SER A 81 25.40 0.89 12.91
N CYS A 82 24.67 1.68 12.12
CA CYS A 82 25.15 2.30 10.89
C CYS A 82 25.83 3.65 11.17
N ASP A 83 26.30 3.89 12.40
CA ASP A 83 26.86 5.19 12.80
C ASP A 83 28.02 5.64 11.91
N LEU A 84 28.77 4.69 11.33
CA LEU A 84 29.86 4.97 10.38
C LEU A 84 29.39 5.42 9.00
N LEU A 85 28.14 5.14 8.59
CA LEU A 85 27.61 5.54 7.27
C LEU A 85 27.16 7.01 7.23
N PHE A 86 26.91 7.62 8.40
CA PHE A 86 26.42 9.00 8.49
C PHE A 86 27.54 10.03 8.69
N VAL A 87 28.79 9.60 8.88
CA VAL A 87 29.95 10.49 9.12
C VAL A 87 30.19 11.44 7.93
N GLU A 88 29.82 11.04 6.71
CA GLU A 88 30.01 11.83 5.49
C GLU A 88 28.75 12.58 5.02
N VAL A 89 27.60 12.39 5.69
CA VAL A 89 26.35 13.04 5.27
C VAL A 89 26.33 14.48 5.78
N GLN A 90 26.56 15.42 4.86
CA GLN A 90 26.45 16.85 5.17
C GLN A 90 24.98 17.26 5.37
N PRO A 91 24.65 18.03 6.41
CA PRO A 91 23.30 18.57 6.58
C PRO A 91 22.89 19.45 5.39
N CYS A 92 21.84 19.07 4.68
CA CYS A 92 21.31 19.82 3.53
C CYS A 92 19.97 20.53 3.82
N ILE A 93 19.34 20.26 4.97
CA ILE A 93 18.06 20.86 5.36
C ILE A 93 18.33 22.18 6.10
N SER A 94 17.88 23.29 5.53
CA SER A 94 17.92 24.61 6.19
C SER A 94 17.07 24.64 7.46
N GLU A 95 17.42 25.51 8.41
CA GLU A 95 16.67 25.66 9.67
C GLU A 95 15.18 26.02 9.45
N SER A 96 14.89 26.88 8.47
CA SER A 96 13.51 27.25 8.11
C SER A 96 12.71 26.04 7.62
N LEU A 97 13.27 25.26 6.69
CA LEU A 97 12.66 24.02 6.21
C LEU A 97 12.47 23.00 7.34
N ASN A 98 13.45 22.85 8.23
CA ASN A 98 13.33 21.96 9.38
C ASN A 98 12.17 22.39 10.30
N LYS A 99 12.05 23.70 10.57
CA LYS A 99 10.94 24.27 11.35
C LYS A 99 9.59 23.97 10.69
N ASP A 100 9.49 24.08 9.37
CA ASP A 100 8.27 23.77 8.62
C ASP A 100 7.94 22.26 8.64
N LEU A 101 8.94 21.39 8.57
CA LEU A 101 8.76 19.94 8.66
C LEU A 101 8.25 19.50 10.04
N MET A 102 8.76 20.16 11.09
CA MET A 102 8.46 19.88 12.50
C MET A 102 7.20 20.61 13.02
N ALA A 103 6.60 21.50 12.22
CA ALA A 103 5.39 22.22 12.61
C ALA A 103 4.21 21.25 12.85
N GLU A 104 3.21 21.66 13.64
CA GLU A 104 2.02 20.83 13.85
C GLU A 104 1.28 20.56 12.54
N PHE A 105 0.70 19.36 12.43
CA PHE A 105 -0.14 19.00 11.31
C PHE A 105 -1.48 19.72 11.37
N LYS A 106 -1.97 20.15 10.20
CA LYS A 106 -3.21 20.91 10.05
C LYS A 106 -4.29 20.12 9.31
N VAL A 107 -5.55 20.48 9.55
CA VAL A 107 -6.71 19.87 8.88
C VAL A 107 -6.57 19.93 7.36
N ASP A 108 -6.06 21.04 6.82
CA ASP A 108 -5.89 21.22 5.38
C ASP A 108 -4.95 20.18 4.74
N GLU A 109 -3.92 19.74 5.47
CA GLU A 109 -3.02 18.69 4.98
C GLU A 109 -3.75 17.34 4.89
N VAL A 110 -4.62 17.03 5.86
CA VAL A 110 -5.48 15.84 5.85
C VAL A 110 -6.46 15.89 4.68
N VAL A 111 -7.13 17.02 4.48
CA VAL A 111 -8.06 17.23 3.36
C VAL A 111 -7.35 17.09 2.03
N GLY A 112 -6.17 17.70 1.89
CA GLY A 112 -5.34 17.60 0.69
C GLY A 112 -4.93 16.16 0.40
N ALA A 113 -4.53 15.41 1.43
CA ALA A 113 -4.19 13.99 1.31
C ALA A 113 -5.38 13.15 0.81
N ILE A 114 -6.57 13.32 1.41
CA ILE A 114 -7.78 12.58 1.01
C ILE A 114 -8.14 12.87 -0.45
N LYS A 115 -8.13 14.14 -0.87
CA LYS A 115 -8.43 14.54 -2.25
C LYS A 115 -7.43 14.00 -3.27
N ALA A 116 -6.15 13.91 -2.89
CA ALA A 116 -5.09 13.39 -3.75
C ALA A 116 -5.08 11.86 -3.87
N MET A 117 -5.83 11.13 -3.05
CA MET A 117 -5.89 9.67 -3.12
C MET A 117 -6.70 9.18 -4.32
N ALA A 118 -6.21 8.15 -4.99
CA ALA A 118 -6.99 7.49 -6.03
C ALA A 118 -8.24 6.82 -5.43
N PRO A 119 -9.45 7.07 -5.96
CA PRO A 119 -10.72 6.78 -5.28
C PRO A 119 -10.97 5.30 -5.01
N LEU A 120 -10.55 4.44 -5.94
CA LEU A 120 -10.86 3.01 -5.97
C LEU A 120 -9.63 2.14 -5.66
N LYS A 121 -8.80 2.54 -4.70
CA LYS A 121 -7.74 1.67 -4.16
C LYS A 121 -8.34 0.68 -3.16
N ALA A 122 -7.76 -0.53 -3.09
CA ALA A 122 -8.20 -1.57 -2.17
C ALA A 122 -8.30 -1.06 -0.73
N SER A 123 -9.40 -1.34 -0.04
CA SER A 123 -9.68 -0.97 1.35
C SER A 123 -8.98 -1.91 2.33
N GLY A 124 -8.99 -1.55 3.61
CA GLY A 124 -8.63 -2.47 4.69
C GLY A 124 -9.78 -3.41 5.02
N LYS A 125 -9.71 -4.03 6.21
CA LYS A 125 -10.75 -4.91 6.75
C LYS A 125 -12.12 -4.22 6.92
N ASP A 126 -12.13 -2.89 7.02
CA ASP A 126 -13.31 -2.06 7.18
C ASP A 126 -14.12 -1.88 5.89
N GLY A 127 -13.57 -2.25 4.73
CA GLY A 127 -14.28 -2.19 3.45
C GLY A 127 -14.44 -0.79 2.86
N PHE A 128 -14.07 0.27 3.57
CA PHE A 128 -14.23 1.64 3.10
C PHE A 128 -13.15 2.01 2.07
N LEU A 129 -13.58 2.48 0.92
CA LEU A 129 -12.71 3.00 -0.15
C LEU A 129 -12.36 4.47 0.10
N ALA A 130 -11.29 4.97 -0.52
CA ALA A 130 -10.97 6.40 -0.49
C ALA A 130 -12.11 7.26 -1.05
N LEU A 131 -12.85 6.74 -2.04
CA LEU A 131 -14.04 7.38 -2.61
C LEU A 131 -15.13 7.69 -1.56
N PHE A 132 -15.29 6.83 -0.55
CA PHE A 132 -16.25 7.07 0.53
C PHE A 132 -15.90 8.36 1.28
N TYR A 133 -14.64 8.50 1.71
CA TYR A 133 -14.17 9.69 2.41
C TYR A 133 -14.22 10.95 1.55
N GLN A 134 -14.02 10.82 0.23
CA GLN A 134 -14.09 11.93 -0.72
C GLN A 134 -15.54 12.42 -0.90
N ASN A 135 -16.50 11.51 -1.07
CA ASN A 135 -17.90 11.86 -1.33
C ASN A 135 -18.65 12.27 -0.05
N PHE A 136 -18.37 11.60 1.06
CA PHE A 136 -19.04 11.82 2.34
C PHE A 136 -18.22 12.66 3.31
N TRP A 137 -17.23 13.42 2.81
CA TRP A 137 -16.37 14.26 3.66
C TRP A 137 -17.16 15.20 4.55
N HIS A 138 -18.24 15.80 4.03
CA HIS A 138 -19.11 16.70 4.80
C HIS A 138 -19.72 16.03 6.06
N VAL A 139 -19.86 14.70 6.05
CA VAL A 139 -20.36 13.91 7.18
C VAL A 139 -19.23 13.54 8.14
N VAL A 140 -18.12 13.00 7.61
CA VAL A 140 -17.07 12.36 8.43
C VAL A 140 -15.88 13.26 8.77
N ARG A 141 -15.88 14.52 8.29
CA ARG A 141 -14.71 15.41 8.37
C ARG A 141 -14.22 15.64 9.78
N GLU A 142 -15.12 15.77 10.75
CA GLU A 142 -14.76 16.17 12.11
C GLU A 142 -14.00 15.05 12.80
N GLU A 143 -14.58 13.84 12.78
CA GLU A 143 -14.01 12.65 13.42
C GLU A 143 -12.74 12.20 12.71
N VAL A 144 -12.74 12.18 11.37
CA VAL A 144 -11.58 11.72 10.60
C VAL A 144 -10.42 12.70 10.69
N ALA A 145 -10.66 14.01 10.61
CA ALA A 145 -9.60 15.01 10.76
C ALA A 145 -9.03 14.98 12.18
N LYS A 146 -9.91 14.96 13.20
CA LYS A 146 -9.50 14.87 14.61
C LYS A 146 -8.64 13.63 14.86
N TYR A 147 -9.09 12.45 14.42
CA TYR A 147 -8.31 11.23 14.57
C TYR A 147 -6.94 11.32 13.89
N CYS A 148 -6.90 11.78 12.64
CA CYS A 148 -5.64 11.92 11.90
C CYS A 148 -4.67 12.87 12.62
N LEU A 149 -5.16 14.03 13.07
CA LEU A 149 -4.34 15.03 13.75
C LEU A 149 -3.84 14.56 15.12
N GLU A 150 -4.70 13.92 15.91
CA GLU A 150 -4.28 13.34 17.19
C GLU A 150 -3.14 12.34 16.98
N VAL A 151 -3.18 11.52 15.92
CA VAL A 151 -2.09 10.60 15.62
C VAL A 151 -0.85 11.32 15.10
N LEU A 152 -1.02 12.22 14.13
CA LEU A 152 0.10 12.93 13.49
C LEU A 152 0.87 13.84 14.45
N ASN A 153 0.19 14.40 15.44
CA ASN A 153 0.78 15.27 16.47
C ASN A 153 1.12 14.52 17.77
N GLY A 154 1.11 13.17 17.76
CA GLY A 154 1.60 12.36 18.90
C GLY A 154 0.65 12.27 20.10
N GLN A 155 -0.61 12.67 19.96
CA GLN A 155 -1.65 12.61 21.01
C GLN A 155 -2.41 11.27 21.04
N ARG A 156 -2.32 10.47 19.97
CA ARG A 156 -2.96 9.17 19.82
C ARG A 156 -2.05 8.19 19.11
N ASP A 157 -2.14 6.92 19.49
CA ASP A 157 -1.41 5.84 18.82
C ASP A 157 -2.09 5.32 17.53
N LEU A 158 -1.28 4.84 16.60
CA LEU A 158 -1.66 4.37 15.27
C LEU A 158 -2.14 2.91 15.26
N GLU A 159 -1.94 2.13 16.33
CA GLU A 159 -2.21 0.68 16.36
C GLU A 159 -3.60 0.29 15.86
N LYS A 160 -4.63 1.05 16.26
CA LYS A 160 -6.03 0.75 15.89
C LYS A 160 -6.25 0.69 14.38
N VAL A 161 -5.59 1.56 13.62
CA VAL A 161 -5.71 1.63 12.15
C VAL A 161 -4.54 0.94 11.42
N ASN A 162 -3.46 0.62 12.12
CA ASN A 162 -2.30 -0.11 11.58
C ASN A 162 -2.52 -1.62 11.49
N ARG A 163 -3.67 -2.15 11.91
CA ARG A 163 -4.04 -3.55 11.69
C ARG A 163 -4.22 -3.81 10.19
N LYS A 164 -3.29 -4.56 9.60
CA LYS A 164 -3.24 -4.88 8.17
C LYS A 164 -3.55 -6.36 7.96
N ASN A 165 -4.40 -6.64 6.99
CA ASN A 165 -4.49 -7.98 6.45
C ASN A 165 -3.43 -8.13 5.36
N ILE A 166 -2.61 -9.16 5.45
CA ILE A 166 -1.64 -9.50 4.41
C ILE A 166 -2.33 -10.50 3.48
N PHE A 167 -2.45 -10.13 2.21
CA PHE A 167 -2.92 -11.01 1.15
C PHE A 167 -1.73 -11.49 0.33
N LEU A 168 -1.66 -12.78 0.08
CA LEU A 168 -0.63 -13.38 -0.75
C LEU A 168 -1.18 -13.51 -2.17
N ILE A 169 -0.58 -12.80 -3.12
CA ILE A 169 -0.95 -12.86 -4.53
C ILE A 169 0.11 -13.64 -5.30
N PRO A 170 -0.29 -14.64 -6.11
CA PRO A 170 0.65 -15.34 -7.00
C PRO A 170 1.37 -14.38 -7.93
N LYS A 171 2.70 -14.47 -8.02
CA LYS A 171 3.51 -13.75 -9.03
C LYS A 171 3.48 -14.45 -10.39
N VAL A 172 3.23 -15.76 -10.40
CA VAL A 172 3.25 -16.64 -11.58
C VAL A 172 2.00 -17.53 -11.61
N PRO A 173 1.59 -18.05 -12.80
CA PRO A 173 0.38 -18.87 -12.95
C PRO A 173 0.42 -20.22 -12.21
N THR A 174 1.61 -20.79 -12.06
CA THR A 174 1.84 -22.06 -11.38
C THR A 174 2.74 -21.81 -10.18
N LEU A 175 2.21 -22.07 -8.98
CA LEU A 175 2.94 -21.91 -7.74
C LEU A 175 3.61 -23.23 -7.36
N GLU A 176 4.93 -23.18 -7.22
CA GLU A 176 5.76 -24.29 -6.74
C GLU A 176 6.37 -23.93 -5.38
N ASN A 177 6.82 -22.67 -5.24
CA ASN A 177 7.55 -22.19 -4.07
C ASN A 177 6.89 -20.97 -3.43
N ILE A 178 6.94 -20.86 -2.10
CA ILE A 178 6.40 -19.73 -1.34
C ILE A 178 6.96 -18.35 -1.75
N GLY A 179 8.20 -18.28 -2.21
CA GLY A 179 8.83 -17.05 -2.73
C GLY A 179 8.16 -16.50 -4.00
N GLN A 180 7.36 -17.30 -4.68
CA GLN A 180 6.54 -16.89 -5.82
C GLN A 180 5.23 -16.20 -5.40
N LEU A 181 4.96 -16.07 -4.10
CA LEU A 181 3.88 -15.24 -3.58
C LEU A 181 4.39 -13.82 -3.31
N LYS A 182 3.56 -12.83 -3.62
CA LYS A 182 3.79 -11.43 -3.27
C LYS A 182 2.86 -11.03 -2.12
N PRO A 183 3.40 -10.61 -0.97
CA PRO A 183 2.57 -10.07 0.10
C PRO A 183 2.06 -8.68 -0.29
N ILE A 184 0.76 -8.46 -0.11
CA ILE A 184 0.10 -7.17 -0.25
C ILE A 184 -0.63 -6.85 1.04
N SER A 185 -0.22 -5.78 1.69
CA SER A 185 -0.88 -5.29 2.90
C SER A 185 -2.09 -4.43 2.53
N LEU A 186 -3.28 -4.90 2.89
CA LEU A 186 -4.51 -4.12 2.83
C LEU A 186 -4.66 -3.28 4.10
N CYS A 187 -4.23 -2.03 4.03
CA CYS A 187 -4.33 -1.07 5.14
C CYS A 187 -5.64 -0.29 5.10
N ASN A 188 -6.11 0.13 6.27
CA ASN A 188 -7.21 1.08 6.44
C ASN A 188 -6.93 2.38 5.64
N VAL A 189 -7.96 2.99 5.07
CA VAL A 189 -7.81 4.25 4.34
C VAL A 189 -7.31 5.38 5.26
N ILE A 190 -7.78 5.47 6.50
CA ILE A 190 -7.29 6.45 7.49
C ILE A 190 -5.79 6.30 7.71
N TYR A 191 -5.30 5.07 7.84
CA TYR A 191 -3.86 4.80 7.92
C TYR A 191 -3.11 5.32 6.69
N LYS A 192 -3.67 5.11 5.49
CA LYS A 192 -3.09 5.62 4.24
C LYS A 192 -3.13 7.15 4.16
N VAL A 193 -4.17 7.79 4.70
CA VAL A 193 -4.27 9.25 4.79
C VAL A 193 -3.14 9.80 5.66
N ILE A 194 -2.97 9.25 6.87
CA ILE A 194 -1.89 9.65 7.80
C ILE A 194 -0.52 9.54 7.11
N LEU A 195 -0.21 8.40 6.50
CA LEU A 195 1.04 8.24 5.75
C LEU A 195 1.18 9.23 4.58
N LYS A 196 0.09 9.49 3.86
CA LYS A 196 0.09 10.41 2.73
C LYS A 196 0.35 11.84 3.17
N VAL A 197 -0.18 12.26 4.32
CA VAL A 197 0.09 13.57 4.92
C VAL A 197 1.59 13.71 5.24
N VAL A 198 2.16 12.71 5.91
CA VAL A 198 3.60 12.67 6.24
C VAL A 198 4.45 12.73 4.97
N VAL A 199 4.15 11.89 3.97
CA VAL A 199 4.86 11.86 2.69
C VAL A 199 4.77 13.21 1.97
N ASN A 200 3.59 13.83 1.91
CA ASN A 200 3.41 15.12 1.26
C ASN A 200 4.25 16.22 1.93
N ARG A 201 4.50 16.12 3.24
CA ARG A 201 5.36 17.05 3.97
C ARG A 201 6.84 16.78 3.67
N PHE A 202 7.27 15.52 3.76
CA PHE A 202 8.65 15.11 3.41
C PHE A 202 9.02 15.42 1.95
N GLN A 203 8.07 15.33 1.02
CA GLN A 203 8.28 15.67 -0.39
C GLN A 203 8.80 17.09 -0.60
N ARG A 204 8.52 18.03 0.31
CA ARG A 204 9.03 19.41 0.24
C ARG A 204 10.54 19.49 0.46
N ALA A 205 11.13 18.50 1.14
CA ALA A 205 12.56 18.43 1.42
C ALA A 205 13.32 17.52 0.44
N LEU A 206 12.64 16.60 -0.25
CA LEU A 206 13.28 15.62 -1.14
C LEU A 206 14.14 16.28 -2.23
N SER A 207 13.73 17.43 -2.77
CA SER A 207 14.50 18.14 -3.80
C SER A 207 15.84 18.69 -3.32
N VAL A 208 16.03 18.82 -2.01
CA VAL A 208 17.28 19.30 -1.40
C VAL A 208 18.12 18.13 -0.88
N CYS A 209 17.50 16.96 -0.69
CA CYS A 209 18.16 15.76 -0.16
C CYS A 209 18.60 14.75 -1.23
N ILE A 210 18.18 14.92 -2.48
CA ILE A 210 18.49 14.01 -3.59
C ILE A 210 19.08 14.82 -4.73
N ASP A 211 20.32 14.53 -5.10
CA ASP A 211 20.97 15.11 -6.27
C ASP A 211 20.37 14.54 -7.56
N GLU A 212 20.19 15.40 -8.57
CA GLU A 212 19.85 14.97 -9.94
C GLU A 212 21.06 14.22 -10.54
N THR A 213 21.09 12.91 -10.34
CA THR A 213 22.04 11.99 -10.99
C THR A 213 21.36 11.16 -12.08
#